data_AF-A0A2K6SDP3-F1
#
_entry.id   AF-A0A2K6SDP3-F1
#
_cell.length_a   1.000
_cell.length_b   1.000
_cell.length_c   1.000
_cell.angle_alpha   90.00
_cell.angle_beta   90.00
_cell.angle_gamma   90.00
#
_symmetry.space_group_name_H-M   'P 1'
#
loop_
_entity.id
_entity.type
_entity.pdbx_description
1 polymer ?
#
loop_
_entity_poly.entity_id
_entity_poly.type
_entity_poly.pdbx_seq_one_letter_code
_entity_poly.pdbx_strand_id
1 'polypeptide(L)'
;MRLKQGSFLWYLYLDKVHCLLSVRNVKALLEYFHLLDVHGKNTLNDVLFYHFLHHVTDLSKRQINLVFDMLDWSAVGEIGFEQFYVLVCILLAHHRLNYQEFKLYTIVRIDKLQKRPKKTEENPKRERSHLSSKCHIK
;
A
#
# COMPACT_ATOMS: atom_id res chain seq x y z
N MET A 1 -0.29 14.00 -4.04
CA MET A 1 -1.37 13.02 -3.85
C MET A 1 -2.69 13.77 -3.88
N ARG A 2 -3.50 13.57 -4.90
CA ARG A 2 -4.86 14.07 -5.02
C ARG A 2 -5.77 12.88 -5.30
N LEU A 3 -6.92 12.88 -4.64
CA LEU A 3 -7.96 11.89 -4.91
C LEU A 3 -8.61 12.25 -6.25
N LYS A 4 -8.84 11.26 -7.11
CA LYS A 4 -9.48 11.45 -8.41
C LYS A 4 -10.99 11.59 -8.21
N GLN A 5 -11.57 12.64 -8.80
CA GLN A 5 -13.01 12.88 -8.79
C GLN A 5 -13.74 11.73 -9.50
N GLY A 6 -14.90 11.34 -8.97
CA GLY A 6 -15.71 10.23 -9.49
C GLY A 6 -15.28 8.85 -8.99
N SER A 7 -14.15 8.73 -8.29
CA SER A 7 -13.82 7.49 -7.57
C SER A 7 -14.79 7.25 -6.42
N PHE A 8 -15.03 5.98 -6.07
CA PHE A 8 -15.92 5.60 -4.95
C PHE A 8 -15.57 6.34 -3.66
N LEU A 9 -14.28 6.51 -3.35
CA LEU A 9 -13.80 7.20 -2.15
C LEU A 9 -14.28 8.66 -2.08
N TRP A 10 -14.55 9.30 -3.22
CA TRP A 10 -15.02 10.69 -3.26
C TRP A 10 -16.33 10.92 -2.51
N TYR A 11 -17.17 9.87 -2.46
CA TYR A 11 -18.50 9.86 -1.86
C TYR A 11 -18.49 9.45 -0.39
N LEU A 12 -17.34 9.00 0.14
CA LEU A 12 -17.21 8.67 1.56
C LEU A 12 -17.05 9.94 2.39
N TYR A 13 -17.75 9.96 3.53
CA TYR A 13 -17.66 11.04 4.51
C TYR A 13 -16.76 10.62 5.67
N LEU A 14 -15.71 11.42 5.90
CA LEU A 14 -14.82 11.31 7.05
C LEU A 14 -15.24 12.33 8.10
N ASP A 15 -15.42 11.87 9.34
CA ASP A 15 -15.66 12.76 10.46
C ASP A 15 -14.43 13.64 10.74
N LYS A 16 -14.65 14.95 10.91
CA LYS A 16 -13.54 15.92 11.03
C LYS A 16 -12.86 15.87 12.39
N VAL A 17 -13.60 15.47 13.43
CA VAL A 17 -13.11 15.49 14.82
C VAL A 17 -12.27 14.25 15.07
N HIS A 18 -12.76 13.09 14.64
CA HIS A 18 -12.12 11.80 14.93
C HIS A 18 -11.25 11.29 13.78
N CYS A 19 -11.36 11.86 12.58
CA CYS A 19 -10.71 11.35 11.36
C CYS A 19 -11.05 9.88 11.07
N LEU A 20 -12.30 9.48 11.38
CA LEU A 20 -12.82 8.13 11.19
C LEU A 20 -14.08 8.16 10.30
N LEU A 21 -14.36 7.03 9.66
CA LEU A 21 -15.61 6.84 8.92
C LEU A 21 -16.74 6.46 9.87
N SER A 22 -17.97 6.86 9.52
CA SER A 22 -19.16 6.32 10.18
C SER A 22 -19.31 4.82 9.92
N VAL A 23 -20.03 4.10 10.78
CA VAL A 23 -20.29 2.65 10.62
C VAL A 23 -20.87 2.32 9.23
N ARG A 24 -21.76 3.17 8.71
CA ARG A 24 -22.34 2.98 7.36
C ARG A 24 -21.27 3.07 6.27
N ASN A 25 -20.36 4.03 6.36
CA ASN A 25 -19.27 4.19 5.40
C ASN A 25 -18.22 3.09 5.55
N VAL A 26 -17.94 2.62 6.77
CA VAL A 26 -17.06 1.45 6.99
C VAL A 26 -17.65 0.22 6.34
N LYS A 27 -18.95 -0.03 6.50
CA LYS A 27 -19.63 -1.16 5.84
C LYS A 27 -19.53 -1.05 4.32
N ALA A 28 -19.83 0.12 3.75
CA ALA A 28 -19.70 0.33 2.31
C ALA A 28 -18.25 0.14 1.82
N LEU A 29 -17.27 0.58 2.60
CA LEU A 29 -15.85 0.40 2.29
C LEU A 29 -15.41 -1.08 2.38
N LEU A 30 -15.96 -1.84 3.33
CA LEU A 30 -15.69 -3.27 3.47
C LEU A 30 -16.23 -4.06 2.27
N GLU A 31 -17.46 -3.78 1.83
CA GLU A 31 -18.00 -4.37 0.60
C GLU A 31 -17.14 -4.00 -0.61
N TYR A 32 -16.71 -2.75 -0.71
CA TYR A 32 -15.80 -2.31 -1.77
C TYR A 32 -14.44 -3.02 -1.71
N PHE A 33 -13.90 -3.26 -0.52
CA PHE A 33 -12.66 -4.03 -0.33
C PHE A 33 -12.82 -5.48 -0.81
N HIS A 34 -13.94 -6.13 -0.50
CA HIS A 34 -14.24 -7.47 -1.00
C HIS A 34 -14.39 -7.52 -2.54
N LEU A 35 -14.90 -6.46 -3.17
CA LEU A 35 -14.93 -6.34 -4.63
C LEU A 35 -13.53 -6.22 -5.25
N LEU A 36 -12.56 -5.63 -4.53
CA LEU A 36 -11.17 -5.54 -4.96
C LEU A 36 -10.41 -6.86 -4.77
N ASP A 37 -10.72 -7.59 -3.69
CA ASP A 37 -10.11 -8.88 -3.38
C ASP A 37 -10.74 -10.02 -4.22
N VAL A 38 -10.31 -10.07 -5.48
CA VAL A 38 -10.72 -11.12 -6.43
C VAL A 38 -10.31 -12.54 -6.00
N HIS A 39 -9.42 -12.67 -5.02
CA HIS A 39 -8.95 -13.96 -4.52
C HIS A 39 -9.74 -14.45 -3.28
N GLY A 40 -10.55 -13.60 -2.67
CA GLY A 40 -11.37 -13.95 -1.50
C GLY A 40 -10.53 -14.31 -0.26
N LYS A 41 -9.32 -13.78 -0.15
CA LYS A 41 -8.41 -14.03 0.99
C LYS A 41 -8.59 -13.05 2.14
N ASN A 42 -9.49 -12.08 1.97
CA ASN A 42 -9.65 -10.91 2.82
C ASN A 42 -8.38 -10.04 2.88
N THR A 43 -7.59 -10.05 1.81
CA THR A 43 -6.34 -9.30 1.68
C THR A 43 -6.13 -8.82 0.25
N LEU A 44 -5.35 -7.76 0.08
CA LEU A 44 -4.91 -7.26 -1.23
C LEU A 44 -3.41 -7.48 -1.38
N ASN A 45 -3.00 -8.18 -2.43
CA ASN A 45 -1.58 -8.23 -2.81
C ASN A 45 -1.12 -6.89 -3.42
N ASP A 46 0.17 -6.79 -3.67
CA ASP A 46 0.83 -5.64 -4.27
C ASP A 46 0.21 -5.20 -5.61
N VAL A 47 -0.14 -6.16 -6.47
CA VAL A 47 -0.75 -5.88 -7.79
C VAL A 47 -2.14 -5.29 -7.65
N LEU A 48 -3.02 -5.91 -6.86
CA LEU A 48 -4.38 -5.42 -6.63
C LEU A 48 -4.37 -4.06 -5.94
N PHE A 49 -3.51 -3.90 -4.93
CA PHE A 49 -3.31 -2.64 -4.25
C PHE A 49 -2.81 -1.54 -5.20
N TYR A 50 -1.86 -1.87 -6.07
CA TYR A 50 -1.33 -0.93 -7.06
C TYR A 50 -2.43 -0.42 -7.99
N HIS A 51 -3.23 -1.33 -8.56
CA HIS A 51 -4.32 -0.96 -9.46
C HIS A 51 -5.38 -0.11 -8.77
N PHE A 52 -5.76 -0.48 -7.54
CA PHE A 52 -6.66 0.34 -6.72
C PHE A 52 -6.11 1.75 -6.52
N LEU A 53 -4.90 1.89 -5.99
CA LEU A 53 -4.38 3.19 -5.58
C LEU A 53 -4.08 4.07 -6.79
N HIS A 54 -3.64 3.47 -7.89
CA HIS A 54 -3.47 4.16 -9.17
C HIS A 54 -4.81 4.62 -9.78
N HIS A 55 -5.89 3.84 -9.60
CA HIS A 55 -7.23 4.21 -10.07
C HIS A 55 -7.81 5.38 -9.27
N VAL A 56 -7.65 5.40 -7.94
CA VAL A 56 -8.29 6.41 -7.08
C VAL A 56 -7.43 7.65 -6.82
N THR A 57 -6.12 7.62 -7.09
CA THR A 57 -5.21 8.76 -6.87
C THR A 57 -4.35 9.11 -8.10
N ASP A 58 -3.66 10.24 -8.04
CA ASP A 58 -2.64 10.68 -9.00
C ASP A 58 -1.20 10.21 -8.67
N LEU A 59 -1.04 9.22 -7.77
CA LEU A 59 0.28 8.75 -7.36
C LEU A 59 1.01 7.99 -8.48
N SER A 60 2.31 8.23 -8.59
CA SER A 60 3.20 7.43 -9.45
C SER A 60 3.41 6.03 -8.89
N LYS A 61 3.79 5.06 -9.75
CA LYS A 61 4.12 3.69 -9.34
C LYS A 61 5.12 3.63 -8.18
N ARG A 62 6.17 4.45 -8.23
CA ARG A 62 7.17 4.53 -7.15
C ARG A 62 6.53 4.96 -5.83
N GLN A 63 5.66 5.96 -5.84
CA GLN A 63 4.98 6.42 -4.63
C GLN A 63 4.00 5.37 -4.10
N ILE A 64 3.28 4.68 -4.98
CA ILE A 64 2.36 3.60 -4.59
C ILE A 64 3.11 2.45 -3.93
N ASN A 65 4.24 2.02 -4.49
CA ASN A 65 5.07 0.98 -3.87
C ASN A 65 5.56 1.40 -2.48
N LEU A 66 5.97 2.66 -2.30
CA LEU A 66 6.36 3.16 -0.98
C LEU A 66 5.19 3.16 0.02
N VAL A 67 3.98 3.47 -0.43
CA VAL A 67 2.79 3.38 0.43
C VAL A 67 2.49 1.93 0.80
N PHE A 68 2.62 0.99 -0.14
CA PHE A 68 2.47 -0.43 0.12
C PHE A 68 3.46 -0.91 1.18
N ASP A 69 4.76 -0.63 0.99
CA ASP A 69 5.83 -0.99 1.93
C ASP A 69 5.62 -0.38 3.33
N MET A 70 5.03 0.82 3.41
CA MET A 70 4.71 1.46 4.69
C MET A 70 3.53 0.81 5.41
N LEU A 71 2.57 0.24 4.66
CA LEU A 71 1.37 -0.38 5.22
C LEU A 71 1.58 -1.85 5.54
N ASP A 72 2.35 -2.57 4.74
CA ASP A 72 2.75 -3.96 5.01
C ASP A 72 3.91 -4.00 6.02
N TRP A 73 3.63 -3.55 7.25
CA TRP A 73 4.61 -3.59 8.35
C TRP A 73 5.08 -5.01 8.68
N SER A 74 4.34 -6.03 8.24
CA SER A 74 4.57 -7.44 8.50
C SER A 74 5.44 -8.11 7.43
N ALA A 75 5.70 -7.43 6.32
CA ALA A 75 6.42 -7.95 5.17
C ALA A 75 5.82 -9.27 4.63
N VAL A 76 4.50 -9.42 4.71
CA VAL A 76 3.76 -10.60 4.22
C VAL A 76 3.51 -10.49 2.71
N GLY A 77 3.56 -9.26 2.16
CA GLY A 77 3.19 -8.96 0.79
C GLY A 77 1.67 -8.83 0.60
N GLU A 78 0.92 -8.66 1.70
CA GLU A 78 -0.54 -8.57 1.68
C GLU A 78 -1.04 -7.46 2.61
N ILE A 79 -2.09 -6.76 2.19
CA ILE A 79 -2.75 -5.68 2.92
C ILE A 79 -4.13 -6.15 3.34
N GLY A 80 -4.36 -6.29 4.65
CA GLY A 80 -5.69 -6.57 5.21
C GLY A 80 -6.59 -5.33 5.25
N PHE A 81 -7.84 -5.55 5.65
CA PHE A 81 -8.83 -4.47 5.72
C PHE A 81 -8.44 -3.36 6.71
N GLU A 82 -7.79 -3.68 7.83
CA GLU A 82 -7.38 -2.68 8.83
C GLU A 82 -6.36 -1.69 8.26
N GLN A 83 -5.33 -2.19 7.59
CA GLN A 83 -4.32 -1.36 6.92
C GLN A 83 -4.95 -0.55 5.78
N PHE A 84 -5.83 -1.18 5.00
CA PHE A 84 -6.58 -0.53 3.93
C PHE A 84 -7.50 0.61 4.46
N TYR A 85 -8.19 0.38 5.58
CA TYR A 85 -9.04 1.37 6.22
C TYR A 85 -8.25 2.61 6.64
N VAL A 86 -7.10 2.41 7.30
CA VAL A 86 -6.21 3.50 7.70
C VAL A 86 -5.76 4.32 6.49
N LEU A 87 -5.36 3.65 5.40
CA LEU A 87 -5.01 4.33 4.15
C LEU A 87 -6.15 5.20 3.64
N VAL A 88 -7.38 4.67 3.59
CA VAL A 88 -8.55 5.42 3.11
C VAL A 88 -8.84 6.63 3.99
N CYS A 89 -8.75 6.49 5.31
CA CYS A 89 -8.87 7.62 6.23
C CYS A 89 -7.81 8.70 5.95
N ILE A 90 -6.55 8.32 5.72
CA ILE A 90 -5.47 9.26 5.37
C ILE A 90 -5.77 9.96 4.03
N LEU A 91 -6.20 9.22 3.00
CA LEU A 91 -6.56 9.77 1.69
C LEU A 91 -7.68 10.82 1.81
N LEU A 92 -8.71 10.51 2.59
CA LEU A 92 -9.86 11.40 2.79
C LEU A 92 -9.51 12.62 3.64
N ALA A 93 -8.74 12.45 4.71
CA ALA A 93 -8.27 13.55 5.56
C ALA A 93 -7.43 14.54 4.76
N HIS A 94 -6.49 14.02 3.95
CA HIS A 94 -5.68 14.83 3.05
C HIS A 94 -6.55 15.61 2.05
N HIS A 95 -7.57 14.97 1.47
CA HIS A 95 -8.45 15.57 0.47
C HIS A 95 -9.38 16.64 1.05
N ARG A 96 -10.05 16.37 2.18
CA ARG A 96 -11.17 17.19 2.68
C ARG A 96 -10.77 18.24 3.71
N LEU A 97 -9.77 17.95 4.52
CA LEU A 97 -9.50 18.73 5.72
C LEU A 97 -8.26 19.61 5.57
N ASN A 98 -7.55 19.51 4.45
CA ASN A 98 -6.32 20.26 4.16
C ASN A 98 -5.27 20.17 5.28
N TYR A 99 -5.38 19.20 6.20
CA TYR A 99 -4.44 19.02 7.30
C TYR A 99 -3.03 18.86 6.72
N GLN A 100 -2.24 19.92 6.86
CA GLN A 100 -0.89 19.96 6.34
C GLN A 100 0.05 19.05 7.13
N GLU A 101 -0.27 18.74 8.39
CA GLU A 101 0.54 17.84 9.22
C GLU A 101 0.58 16.43 8.64
N PHE A 102 -0.55 15.93 8.10
CA PHE A 102 -0.57 14.65 7.37
C PHE A 102 0.08 14.76 5.99
N LYS A 103 -0.04 15.91 5.30
CA LYS A 103 0.74 16.17 4.06
C LYS A 103 2.23 16.08 4.32
N LEU A 104 2.72 16.71 5.39
CA LEU A 104 4.14 16.73 5.74
C LEU A 104 4.59 15.35 6.20
N TYR A 105 3.83 14.61 7.01
CA TYR A 105 4.23 13.26 7.41
C TYR A 105 4.22 12.29 6.22
N THR A 106 3.21 12.32 5.34
CA THR A 106 3.17 11.44 4.16
C THR A 106 4.21 11.86 3.11
N ILE A 107 4.37 13.14 2.78
CA ILE A 107 5.35 13.63 1.78
C ILE A 107 6.77 13.55 2.33
N VAL A 108 7.05 13.98 3.57
CA VAL A 108 8.42 13.92 4.15
C VAL A 108 8.85 12.48 4.43
N ARG A 109 7.93 11.58 4.80
CA ARG A 109 8.27 10.16 4.98
C ARG A 109 8.48 9.47 3.63
N ILE A 110 7.69 9.80 2.60
CA ILE A 110 7.91 9.31 1.22
C ILE A 110 9.21 9.88 0.63
N ASP A 111 9.50 11.18 0.78
CA ASP A 111 10.73 11.82 0.30
C ASP A 111 11.98 11.33 1.07
N LYS A 112 11.88 11.08 2.39
CA LYS A 112 12.95 10.42 3.15
C LYS A 112 13.21 8.99 2.67
N LEU A 113 12.19 8.26 2.23
CA LEU A 113 12.38 6.95 1.60
C LEU A 113 12.97 7.06 0.18
N GLN A 114 12.70 8.16 -0.54
CA GLN A 114 13.34 8.40 -1.84
C GLN A 114 14.83 8.71 -1.76
N LYS A 115 15.32 9.21 -0.61
CA LYS A 115 16.73 9.59 -0.36
C LYS A 115 17.61 8.49 0.25
N ARG A 116 17.11 7.27 0.49
CA ARG A 116 18.04 6.17 0.82
C ARG A 116 18.92 5.88 -0.41
N PRO A 117 20.27 5.94 -0.30
CA PRO A 117 21.14 5.57 -1.40
C PRO A 117 20.89 4.09 -1.74
N LYS A 118 20.78 3.78 -3.03
CA LYS A 118 20.75 2.41 -3.53
C LYS A 118 22.01 1.71 -3.01
N LYS A 119 21.87 0.81 -2.03
CA LYS A 119 22.90 -0.21 -1.84
C LYS A 119 22.78 -1.15 -3.02
N THR A 120 23.85 -1.19 -3.78
CA THR A 120 24.18 -2.09 -4.88
C THR A 120 23.49 -3.45 -4.72
N GLU A 121 22.66 -3.83 -5.71
CA GLU A 121 22.33 -5.23 -5.94
C GLU A 121 23.63 -5.92 -6.37
N GLU A 122 24.31 -6.57 -5.42
CA GLU A 122 25.25 -7.62 -5.77
C GLU A 122 24.45 -8.82 -6.28
N ASN A 123 24.75 -9.20 -7.53
CA ASN A 123 24.35 -10.43 -8.20
C ASN A 123 24.09 -11.62 -7.25
N PRO A 124 22.92 -12.29 -7.31
CA PRO A 124 22.83 -13.66 -6.84
C PRO A 124 23.58 -14.51 -7.86
N LYS A 125 24.85 -14.79 -7.56
CA LYS A 125 25.72 -15.67 -8.33
C LYS A 125 25.02 -17.01 -8.55
N ARG A 126 25.03 -17.44 -9.81
CA ARG A 126 24.90 -18.84 -10.22
C ARG A 126 25.89 -19.69 -9.41
N GLU A 127 25.40 -20.36 -8.38
CA GLU A 127 26.06 -21.52 -7.77
C GLU A 127 25.00 -22.61 -7.52
N ARG A 128 24.39 -23.06 -8.62
CA ARG A 128 23.80 -24.40 -8.73
C ARG A 128 24.63 -25.18 -9.76
N SER A 129 25.85 -25.50 -9.40
CA SER A 129 26.65 -26.57 -10.03
C SER A 129 27.89 -26.80 -9.17
N HIS A 130 28.10 -28.05 -8.77
CA HIS A 130 29.20 -28.56 -7.93
C HIS A 130 28.90 -28.77 -6.45
N LEU A 131 27.85 -29.54 -6.14
CA LEU A 131 27.99 -30.57 -5.10
C LEU A 131 27.17 -31.81 -5.49
N SER A 132 27.50 -32.35 -6.66
CA SER A 132 27.25 -33.75 -6.99
C SER A 132 28.59 -34.33 -7.45
N SER A 133 28.87 -35.55 -7.00
CA SER A 133 30.04 -36.38 -7.35
C SER A 133 31.31 -36.14 -6.54
N LYS A 134 31.39 -36.81 -5.39
CA LYS A 134 32.55 -37.62 -4.98
C LYS A 134 32.11 -38.66 -3.95
N CYS A 135 31.39 -39.66 -4.45
CA CYS A 135 31.46 -41.01 -3.91
C CYS A 135 32.55 -41.74 -4.72
N HIS A 136 33.55 -42.29 -4.04
CA HIS A 136 34.47 -43.39 -4.41
C HIS A 136 35.62 -43.36 -3.38
N ILE A 137 35.58 -44.23 -2.36
CA ILE A 137 36.19 -45.56 -2.33
C ILE A 137 37.66 -45.52 -2.79
N LYS A 138 38.59 -45.53 -1.83
CA LYS A 138 39.66 -46.53 -1.68
C LYS A 138 40.24 -46.46 -0.27
#